data_AF-A0A3G9DRW1-F1
#
_entry.id   AF-A0A3G9DRW1-F1
#
_cell.length_a   1.000
_cell.length_b   1.000
_cell.length_c   1.000
_cell.angle_alpha   90.00
_cell.angle_beta   90.00
_cell.angle_gamma   90.00
#
_symmetry.space_group_name_H-M   'P 1'
#
loop_
_entity.id
_entity.type
_entity.pdbx_description
1 polymer ?
#
loop_
_entity_poly.entity_id
_entity_poly.type
_entity_poly.pdbx_seq_one_letter_code
_entity_poly.pdbx_strand_id
1 'polypeptide(L)'
;MKKFLFLLLAVAFFVNCDPKDTPEPKGQLDPNAMIILKPAKGVQLRSTITGLTALEVVQNAVNIKFQSHYFGNVFFDDAKLLARTFGEGYKDYQIPALKMLGIDVITSEGEYYKDLTHAFNVVITDGNNDTIAFVPDAVINNARTLIENAYQNQDFNEVYRIFNEAFTFLPIE
;
A
#
# COMPACT_ATOMS: atom_id res chain seq x y z
N MET A 1 21.75 43.45 -53.80
CA MET A 1 22.20 43.60 -52.40
C MET A 1 21.13 44.34 -51.60
N LYS A 2 20.32 43.62 -50.81
CA LYS A 2 19.53 44.16 -49.69
C LYS A 2 19.07 42.95 -48.87
N LYS A 3 19.54 42.88 -47.63
CA LYS A 3 19.42 41.73 -46.72
C LYS A 3 18.06 41.78 -46.03
N PHE A 4 17.26 40.74 -46.20
CA PHE A 4 16.22 40.34 -45.26
C PHE A 4 16.68 39.01 -44.67
N LEU A 5 16.89 38.93 -43.35
CA LEU A 5 16.43 37.78 -42.56
C LEU A 5 16.70 37.96 -41.05
N PHE A 6 15.59 37.98 -40.32
CA PHE A 6 15.32 37.29 -39.05
C PHE A 6 16.24 37.49 -37.85
N LEU A 7 15.71 38.31 -36.93
CA LEU A 7 15.99 38.28 -35.50
C LEU A 7 15.32 37.02 -34.90
N LEU A 8 16.10 35.99 -34.57
CA LEU A 8 15.66 34.83 -33.79
C LEU A 8 16.17 35.00 -32.36
N LEU A 9 15.32 35.53 -31.48
CA LEU A 9 15.55 35.56 -30.04
C LEU A 9 15.29 34.14 -29.50
N ALA A 10 16.34 33.34 -29.39
CA ALA A 10 16.29 32.08 -28.64
C ALA A 10 16.40 32.40 -27.15
N VAL A 11 15.26 32.50 -26.46
CA VAL A 11 15.22 32.52 -25.00
C VAL A 11 15.41 31.07 -24.54
N ALA A 12 16.65 30.70 -24.28
CA ALA A 12 16.96 29.46 -23.59
C ALA A 12 16.69 29.68 -22.09
N PHE A 13 15.52 29.26 -21.61
CA PHE A 13 15.31 29.04 -20.18
C PHE A 13 16.11 27.80 -19.77
N PHE A 14 17.40 28.00 -19.47
CA PHE A 14 18.14 27.04 -18.65
C PHE A 14 17.62 27.18 -17.22
N VAL A 15 16.67 26.32 -16.85
CA VAL A 15 16.39 26.05 -15.44
C VAL A 15 17.62 25.33 -14.92
N ASN A 16 18.55 26.08 -14.33
CA ASN A 16 19.62 25.52 -13.53
C ASN A 16 18.98 25.04 -12.22
N CYS A 17 18.43 23.82 -12.21
CA CYS A 17 18.14 23.13 -10.96
C CYS A 17 19.49 22.83 -10.32
N ASP A 18 19.85 23.59 -9.29
CA ASP A 18 20.95 23.22 -8.40
C ASP A 18 20.58 21.85 -7.80
N PRO A 19 21.44 20.81 -7.87
CA PRO A 19 21.14 19.50 -7.27
C PRO A 19 20.84 19.56 -5.77
N LYS A 20 21.10 20.70 -5.14
CA LYS A 20 20.81 21.02 -3.73
C LYS A 20 19.35 21.43 -3.48
N ASP A 21 18.57 21.70 -4.53
CA ASP A 21 17.15 22.06 -4.41
C ASP A 21 16.21 20.84 -4.42
N THR A 22 16.73 19.64 -4.68
CA THR A 22 16.01 18.40 -4.40
C THR A 22 16.28 18.00 -2.96
N PRO A 23 15.27 17.99 -2.07
CA PRO A 23 15.44 17.46 -0.73
C PRO A 23 16.03 16.05 -0.83
N GLU A 24 17.07 15.77 -0.04
CA GLU A 24 17.54 14.40 0.11
C GLU A 24 16.41 13.57 0.73
N PRO A 25 16.08 12.39 0.18
CA PRO A 25 15.08 11.52 0.75
C PRO A 25 15.37 11.24 2.22
N LYS A 26 14.38 11.45 3.09
CA LYS A 26 14.50 11.17 4.53
C LYS A 26 14.23 9.70 4.79
N GLY A 27 15.16 8.84 4.39
CA GLY A 27 15.04 7.40 4.58
C GLY A 27 15.50 6.61 3.36
N GLN A 28 15.87 5.36 3.57
CA GLN A 28 16.31 4.48 2.50
C GLN A 28 15.12 3.64 2.03
N LEU A 29 14.83 3.66 0.72
CA LEU A 29 13.91 2.72 0.11
C LEU A 29 14.45 1.30 0.31
N ASP A 30 13.70 0.44 0.97
CA ASP A 30 13.97 -0.99 1.06
C ASP A 30 12.89 -1.74 0.29
N PRO A 31 13.17 -2.19 -0.95
CA PRO A 31 12.23 -2.96 -1.75
C PRO A 31 11.79 -4.29 -1.09
N ASN A 32 12.58 -4.77 -0.12
CA ASN A 32 12.30 -6.00 0.62
C ASN A 32 11.60 -5.74 1.97
N ALA A 33 11.32 -4.48 2.31
CA ALA A 33 10.53 -4.16 3.49
C ALA A 33 9.17 -4.86 3.41
N MET A 34 8.73 -5.42 4.53
CA MET A 34 7.42 -6.05 4.63
C MET A 34 6.47 -5.08 5.33
N ILE A 35 5.34 -4.79 4.68
CA ILE A 35 4.18 -4.21 5.34
C ILE A 35 3.31 -5.35 5.88
N ILE A 36 2.81 -5.20 7.10
CA ILE A 36 2.20 -6.29 7.85
C ILE A 36 0.74 -5.95 8.12
N LEU A 37 -0.15 -6.87 7.76
CA LEU A 37 -1.56 -6.86 8.14
C LEU A 37 -1.75 -7.75 9.38
N LYS A 38 -2.09 -7.15 10.53
CA LYS A 38 -2.18 -7.82 11.84
C LYS A 38 -3.62 -7.86 12.39
N PRO A 39 -3.98 -8.71 13.36
CA PRO A 39 -5.30 -8.67 13.98
C PRO A 39 -5.53 -7.35 14.71
N ALA A 40 -6.75 -6.83 14.66
CA ALA A 40 -7.14 -5.68 15.46
C ALA A 40 -7.09 -5.99 16.97
N LYS A 41 -6.95 -4.93 17.79
CA LYS A 41 -6.91 -5.07 19.26
C LYS A 41 -8.23 -5.69 19.75
N GLY A 42 -8.13 -6.75 20.55
CA GLY A 42 -9.29 -7.44 21.13
C GLY A 42 -9.73 -8.70 20.37
N VAL A 43 -9.18 -8.97 19.18
CA VAL A 43 -9.36 -10.26 18.50
C VAL A 43 -8.69 -11.36 19.33
N GLN A 44 -9.41 -12.43 19.65
CA GLN A 44 -8.84 -13.57 20.38
C GLN A 44 -7.77 -14.25 19.51
N LEU A 45 -6.55 -14.32 20.04
CA LEU A 45 -5.43 -14.97 19.37
C LEU A 45 -5.55 -16.52 19.42
N ARG A 46 -6.42 -17.06 20.30
CA ARG A 46 -6.82 -18.48 20.44
C ARG A 46 -8.26 -18.56 20.99
N SER A 47 -9.16 -19.34 20.38
CA SER A 47 -10.64 -19.25 20.53
C SER A 47 -11.20 -20.02 21.72
N THR A 48 -12.25 -19.46 22.33
CA THR A 48 -13.21 -20.16 23.21
C THR A 48 -14.69 -19.99 22.82
N ILE A 49 -15.07 -19.43 21.64
CA ILE A 49 -16.36 -19.56 20.90
C ILE A 49 -16.44 -18.60 19.68
N THR A 50 -17.13 -19.08 18.61
CA THR A 50 -17.53 -18.57 17.26
C THR A 50 -16.76 -17.45 16.54
N GLY A 51 -16.35 -17.73 15.30
CA GLY A 51 -15.42 -16.97 14.47
C GLY A 51 -14.02 -17.62 14.45
N LEU A 52 -13.28 -17.51 13.34
CA LEU A 52 -11.89 -17.96 13.29
C LEU A 52 -11.01 -17.10 14.20
N THR A 53 -10.04 -17.72 14.87
CA THR A 53 -8.97 -16.98 15.56
C THR A 53 -8.10 -16.23 14.57
N ALA A 54 -7.35 -15.24 15.05
CA ALA A 54 -6.34 -14.57 14.22
C ALA A 54 -5.34 -15.56 13.58
N LEU A 55 -4.96 -16.61 14.32
CA LEU A 55 -4.07 -17.65 13.82
C LEU A 55 -4.72 -18.48 12.71
N GLU A 56 -5.97 -18.91 12.90
CA GLU A 56 -6.70 -19.69 11.89
C GLU A 56 -6.97 -18.87 10.63
N VAL A 57 -7.26 -17.57 10.75
CA VAL A 57 -7.36 -16.67 9.59
C VAL A 57 -6.05 -16.69 8.80
N VAL A 58 -4.90 -16.54 9.47
CA VAL A 58 -3.59 -16.48 8.78
C VAL A 58 -3.21 -17.83 8.18
N GLN A 59 -3.53 -18.93 8.86
CA GLN A 59 -3.33 -20.29 8.33
C GLN A 59 -4.16 -20.52 7.07
N ASN A 60 -5.44 -20.17 7.10
CA ASN A 60 -6.39 -20.45 6.02
C ASN A 60 -6.36 -19.41 4.90
N ALA A 61 -5.83 -18.20 5.13
CA ALA A 61 -5.78 -17.14 4.15
C ALA A 61 -5.00 -17.56 2.89
N VAL A 62 -5.64 -17.39 1.74
CA VAL A 62 -5.04 -17.59 0.42
C VAL A 62 -4.94 -16.26 -0.31
N ASN A 63 -5.96 -15.41 -0.24
CA ASN A 63 -5.95 -14.12 -0.93
C ASN A 63 -6.41 -12.96 -0.04
N ILE A 64 -5.90 -11.77 -0.33
CA ILE A 64 -6.59 -10.51 -0.02
C ILE A 64 -7.19 -9.99 -1.33
N LYS A 65 -8.45 -9.57 -1.28
CA LYS A 65 -9.20 -9.01 -2.40
C LYS A 65 -9.78 -7.68 -1.99
N PHE A 66 -9.78 -6.73 -2.90
CA PHE A 66 -10.27 -5.39 -2.61
C PHE A 66 -10.74 -4.69 -3.88
N GLN A 67 -11.58 -3.69 -3.69
CA GLN A 67 -11.99 -2.80 -4.76
C GLN A 67 -11.21 -1.50 -4.69
N SER A 68 -10.89 -0.91 -5.84
CA SER A 68 -10.26 0.40 -5.93
C SER A 68 -10.63 1.07 -7.24
N HIS A 69 -10.74 2.40 -7.22
CA HIS A 69 -10.79 3.20 -8.45
C HIS A 69 -9.41 3.33 -9.11
N TYR A 70 -8.34 2.90 -8.42
CA TYR A 70 -7.00 2.83 -8.97
C TYR A 70 -6.64 1.40 -9.37
N PHE A 71 -6.06 1.24 -10.56
CA PHE A 71 -5.45 -0.01 -11.00
C PHE A 71 -4.20 0.29 -11.81
N GLY A 72 -3.05 -0.22 -11.36
CA GLY A 72 -1.76 0.16 -11.91
C GLY A 72 -1.49 1.65 -11.75
N ASN A 73 -1.92 2.24 -10.63
CA ASN A 73 -1.84 3.68 -10.33
C ASN A 73 -2.62 4.61 -11.28
N VAL A 74 -3.46 4.06 -12.17
CA VAL A 74 -4.34 4.80 -13.07
C VAL A 74 -5.75 4.85 -12.48
N PHE A 75 -6.37 6.03 -12.51
CA PHE A 75 -7.75 6.21 -12.04
C PHE A 75 -8.76 5.76 -13.09
N PHE A 76 -9.83 5.11 -12.64
CA PHE A 76 -10.99 4.68 -13.42
C PHE A 76 -12.29 5.08 -12.70
N ASP A 77 -13.28 5.56 -13.46
CA ASP A 77 -14.60 5.87 -12.93
C ASP A 77 -15.27 4.64 -12.30
N ASP A 78 -15.12 3.48 -12.93
CA ASP A 78 -15.57 2.20 -12.38
C ASP A 78 -14.52 1.56 -11.49
N ALA A 79 -14.96 1.08 -10.32
CA ALA A 79 -14.12 0.33 -9.41
C ALA A 79 -13.63 -0.99 -10.07
N LYS A 80 -12.35 -1.30 -9.85
CA LYS A 80 -11.71 -2.54 -10.26
C LYS A 80 -11.61 -3.48 -9.06
N LEU A 81 -11.71 -4.78 -9.32
CA LEU A 81 -11.44 -5.82 -8.32
C LEU A 81 -9.98 -6.25 -8.46
N LEU A 82 -9.22 -6.10 -7.40
CA LEU A 82 -7.82 -6.50 -7.31
C LEU A 82 -7.68 -7.65 -6.32
N ALA A 83 -6.64 -8.45 -6.50
CA ALA A 83 -6.33 -9.57 -5.61
C ALA A 83 -4.82 -9.79 -5.51
N ARG A 84 -4.38 -10.20 -4.31
CA ARG A 84 -3.02 -10.66 -4.04
C ARG A 84 -3.08 -11.98 -3.31
N THR A 85 -2.25 -12.93 -3.71
CA THR A 85 -2.16 -14.25 -3.10
C THR A 85 -1.05 -14.29 -2.05
N PHE A 86 -1.32 -14.93 -0.92
CA PHE A 86 -0.36 -15.18 0.15
C PHE A 86 0.19 -16.60 0.06
N GLY A 87 1.38 -16.74 -0.50
CA GLY A 87 2.18 -17.96 -0.32
C GLY A 87 2.70 -18.10 1.12
N GLU A 88 3.20 -19.29 1.48
CA GLU A 88 3.65 -19.60 2.84
C GLU A 88 4.71 -18.63 3.40
N GLY A 89 5.61 -18.12 2.56
CA GLY A 89 6.62 -17.13 2.97
C GLY A 89 6.05 -15.78 3.42
N TYR A 90 4.79 -15.49 3.11
CA TYR A 90 4.09 -14.26 3.48
C TYR A 90 3.18 -14.42 4.71
N LYS A 91 3.20 -15.58 5.36
CA LYS A 91 2.41 -15.85 6.57
C LYS A 91 3.32 -15.88 7.80
N ASP A 92 2.88 -15.25 8.87
CA ASP A 92 3.54 -15.34 10.18
C ASP A 92 2.62 -16.01 11.19
N TYR A 93 3.04 -17.18 11.67
CA TYR A 93 2.27 -17.98 12.61
C TYR A 93 2.62 -17.68 14.07
N GLN A 94 3.76 -17.04 14.34
CA GLN A 94 4.16 -16.65 15.69
C GLN A 94 3.47 -15.35 16.09
N ILE A 95 3.44 -14.40 15.16
CA ILE A 95 2.67 -13.17 15.25
C ILE A 95 1.61 -13.28 14.16
N PRO A 96 0.38 -13.74 14.44
CA PRO A 96 -0.63 -14.03 13.42
C PRO A 96 -0.80 -12.86 12.45
N ALA A 97 -0.13 -12.89 11.30
CA ALA A 97 -0.09 -11.77 10.38
C ALA A 97 0.15 -12.21 8.93
N LEU A 98 -0.37 -11.40 8.01
CA LEU A 98 -0.18 -11.54 6.57
C LEU A 98 0.78 -10.44 6.10
N LYS A 99 1.85 -10.82 5.41
CA LYS A 99 2.91 -9.91 4.94
C LYS A 99 2.66 -9.55 3.48
N MET A 100 2.74 -8.26 3.17
CA MET A 100 2.81 -7.74 1.81
C MET A 100 4.16 -7.05 1.62
N LEU A 101 4.59 -6.93 0.38
CA LEU A 101 5.87 -6.29 0.08
C LEU A 101 5.66 -4.78 0.12
N GLY A 102 6.66 -4.03 0.55
CA GLY A 102 6.65 -2.57 0.50
C GLY A 102 6.43 -2.04 -0.92
N ILE A 103 6.87 -2.80 -1.93
CA ILE A 103 6.64 -2.52 -3.35
C ILE A 103 5.17 -2.57 -3.79
N ASP A 104 4.29 -3.15 -2.98
CA ASP A 104 2.84 -3.09 -3.23
C ASP A 104 2.27 -1.66 -2.97
N VAL A 105 3.09 -0.74 -2.43
CA VAL A 105 2.71 0.64 -2.06
C VAL A 105 3.72 1.68 -2.57
N ILE A 106 5.02 1.39 -2.53
CA ILE A 106 6.09 2.26 -3.06
C ILE A 106 6.95 1.43 -4.00
N THR A 107 6.94 1.71 -5.31
CA THR A 107 7.70 0.94 -6.30
C THR A 107 9.21 0.98 -6.06
N SER A 108 9.96 0.13 -6.74
CA SER A 108 11.44 0.14 -6.70
C SER A 108 12.05 1.46 -7.16
N GLU A 109 11.31 2.26 -7.92
CA GLU A 109 11.68 3.59 -8.41
C GLU A 109 11.26 4.70 -7.44
N GLY A 110 10.61 4.35 -6.33
CA GLY A 110 10.11 5.30 -5.33
C GLY A 110 8.76 5.93 -5.68
N GLU A 111 8.00 5.36 -6.62
CA GLU A 111 6.68 5.87 -6.97
C GLU A 111 5.60 5.38 -6.01
N TYR A 112 4.72 6.27 -5.56
CA TYR A 112 3.59 5.89 -4.72
C TYR A 112 2.47 5.24 -5.54
N TYR A 113 2.11 4.02 -5.17
CA TYR A 113 1.10 3.19 -5.82
C TYR A 113 -0.22 3.23 -5.02
N LYS A 114 -1.26 3.80 -5.63
CA LYS A 114 -2.54 4.12 -4.96
C LYS A 114 -3.50 2.95 -4.82
N ASP A 115 -3.27 1.86 -5.54
CA ASP A 115 -4.17 0.71 -5.65
C ASP A 115 -4.67 0.23 -4.28
N LEU A 116 -3.76 0.04 -3.32
CA LEU A 116 -4.09 -0.42 -1.96
C LEU A 116 -4.53 0.71 -1.02
N THR A 117 -3.95 1.90 -1.08
CA THR A 117 -4.25 2.99 -0.14
C THR A 117 -5.58 3.68 -0.44
N HIS A 118 -6.10 3.50 -1.64
CA HIS A 118 -7.45 3.93 -2.06
C HIS A 118 -8.44 2.75 -2.10
N ALA A 119 -8.06 1.59 -1.55
CA ALA A 119 -8.90 0.41 -1.53
C ALA A 119 -10.10 0.55 -0.58
N PHE A 120 -11.16 -0.18 -0.90
CA PHE A 120 -12.36 -0.37 -0.09
C PHE A 120 -12.91 -1.79 -0.29
N ASN A 121 -13.82 -2.24 0.57
CA ASN A 121 -14.36 -3.61 0.56
C ASN A 121 -13.25 -4.67 0.58
N VAL A 122 -12.29 -4.48 1.49
CA VAL A 122 -11.10 -5.33 1.60
C VAL A 122 -11.44 -6.60 2.38
N VAL A 123 -11.33 -7.76 1.72
CA VAL A 123 -11.62 -9.07 2.30
C VAL A 123 -10.44 -10.04 2.16
N ILE A 124 -10.34 -10.97 3.09
CA ILE A 124 -9.38 -12.08 3.07
C ILE A 124 -10.18 -13.35 2.81
N THR A 125 -9.73 -14.16 1.86
CA THR A 125 -10.41 -15.41 1.48
C THR A 125 -9.55 -16.63 1.69
N ASP A 126 -10.18 -17.77 1.93
CA ASP A 126 -9.53 -19.08 2.02
C ASP A 126 -9.35 -19.77 0.66
N GLY A 127 -8.98 -21.06 0.69
CA GLY A 127 -8.79 -21.89 -0.50
C GLY A 127 -10.07 -22.23 -1.27
N ASN A 128 -11.24 -22.13 -0.65
CA ASN A 128 -12.54 -22.26 -1.30
C ASN A 128 -13.08 -20.91 -1.82
N ASN A 129 -12.30 -19.85 -1.63
CA ASN A 129 -12.68 -18.47 -1.92
C ASN A 129 -13.81 -17.94 -0.99
N ASP A 130 -13.99 -18.57 0.16
CA ASP A 130 -14.89 -18.08 1.20
C ASP A 130 -14.21 -16.91 1.90
N THR A 131 -14.97 -15.85 2.19
CA THR A 131 -14.45 -14.74 3.01
C THR A 131 -14.25 -15.26 4.42
N ILE A 132 -13.09 -15.01 5.02
CA ILE A 132 -12.75 -15.46 6.38
C ILE A 132 -12.37 -14.30 7.31
N ALA A 133 -12.04 -13.15 6.75
CA ALA A 133 -11.74 -11.92 7.47
C ALA A 133 -11.89 -10.71 6.54
N PHE A 134 -11.87 -9.52 7.10
CA PHE A 134 -11.94 -8.25 6.36
C PHE A 134 -11.11 -7.16 7.03
N VAL A 135 -10.75 -6.14 6.26
CA VAL A 135 -10.12 -4.90 6.76
C VAL A 135 -11.17 -3.80 6.69
N PRO A 136 -11.57 -3.18 7.80
CA PRO A 136 -12.55 -2.10 7.77
C PRO A 136 -12.07 -0.93 6.91
N ASP A 137 -12.93 -0.36 6.07
CA ASP A 137 -12.58 0.79 5.22
C ASP A 137 -12.03 1.98 6.03
N ALA A 138 -12.52 2.15 7.27
CA ALA A 138 -12.03 3.16 8.19
C ALA A 138 -10.52 3.02 8.48
N VAL A 139 -9.97 1.81 8.51
CA VAL A 139 -8.53 1.57 8.69
C VAL A 139 -7.75 2.18 7.52
N ILE A 140 -8.18 1.90 6.29
CA ILE A 140 -7.54 2.41 5.07
C ILE A 140 -7.68 3.93 4.99
N ASN A 141 -8.89 4.44 5.17
CA ASN A 141 -9.20 5.86 5.06
C ASN A 141 -8.44 6.71 6.09
N ASN A 142 -8.33 6.25 7.34
CA ASN A 142 -7.60 6.96 8.39
C ASN A 142 -6.09 6.94 8.16
N ALA A 143 -5.55 5.86 7.61
CA ALA A 143 -4.12 5.74 7.33
C ALA A 143 -3.70 6.50 6.06
N ARG A 144 -4.59 6.64 5.06
CA ARG A 144 -4.28 7.20 3.73
C ARG A 144 -3.57 8.55 3.81
N THR A 145 -4.17 9.53 4.48
CA THR A 145 -3.58 10.88 4.56
C THR A 145 -2.24 10.88 5.28
N LEU A 146 -2.05 10.02 6.29
CA LEU A 146 -0.77 9.90 7.00
C LEU A 146 0.32 9.32 6.07
N ILE A 147 -0.03 8.28 5.30
CA ILE A 147 0.86 7.66 4.33
C ILE A 147 1.23 8.64 3.21
N GLU A 148 0.25 9.33 2.64
CA GLU A 148 0.47 10.31 1.56
C GLU A 148 1.36 11.46 2.04
N ASN A 149 1.16 11.95 3.27
CA ASN A 149 2.02 12.97 3.85
C ASN A 149 3.45 12.47 4.12
N ALA A 150 3.62 11.25 4.64
CA ALA A 150 4.94 10.65 4.83
C ALA A 150 5.68 10.48 3.50
N TYR A 151 4.99 10.00 2.47
CA TYR A 151 5.52 9.87 1.12
C TYR A 151 5.92 11.22 0.51
N GLN A 152 5.08 12.25 0.62
CA GLN A 152 5.39 13.60 0.13
C GLN A 152 6.63 14.21 0.82
N ASN A 153 6.89 13.82 2.07
CA ASN A 153 8.10 14.19 2.81
C ASN A 153 9.30 13.29 2.50
N GLN A 154 9.17 12.35 1.56
CA GLN A 154 10.16 11.32 1.21
C GLN A 154 10.59 10.47 2.40
N ASP A 155 9.70 10.27 3.37
CA ASP A 155 9.93 9.45 4.57
C ASP A 155 9.35 8.05 4.38
N PHE A 156 10.09 7.21 3.66
CA PHE A 156 9.64 5.84 3.34
C PHE A 156 9.58 4.95 4.59
N ASN A 157 10.46 5.18 5.57
CA ASN A 157 10.41 4.46 6.84
C ASN A 157 9.11 4.74 7.57
N GLU A 158 8.67 6.00 7.57
CA GLU A 158 7.39 6.39 8.16
C GLU A 158 6.20 5.80 7.40
N VAL A 159 6.26 5.73 6.06
CA VAL A 159 5.24 5.01 5.28
C VAL A 159 5.11 3.56 5.75
N TYR A 160 6.22 2.81 5.83
CA TYR A 160 6.20 1.42 6.27
C TYR A 160 5.71 1.27 7.72
N ARG A 161 6.13 2.17 8.62
CA ARG A 161 5.68 2.18 10.01
C ARG A 161 4.18 2.36 10.11
N ILE A 162 3.59 3.34 9.41
CA ILE A 162 2.15 3.60 9.43
C ILE A 162 1.37 2.38 8.94
N PHE A 163 1.82 1.72 7.86
CA PHE A 163 1.20 0.48 7.40
C PHE A 163 1.23 -0.60 8.48
N ASN A 164 2.41 -0.88 9.05
CA ASN A 164 2.58 -1.89 10.10
C ASN A 164 1.76 -1.61 11.37
N GLU A 165 1.46 -0.33 11.63
CA GLU A 165 0.69 0.07 12.79
C GLU A 165 -0.82 0.05 12.56
N ALA A 166 -1.28 0.59 11.43
CA ALA A 166 -2.69 0.85 11.16
C ALA A 166 -3.41 -0.34 10.51
N PHE A 167 -2.78 -1.00 9.54
CA PHE A 167 -3.45 -2.01 8.72
C PHE A 167 -3.75 -3.27 9.56
N THR A 168 -5.03 -3.45 9.88
CA THR A 168 -5.51 -4.53 10.74
C THR A 168 -6.72 -5.26 10.16
N PHE A 169 -6.86 -6.55 10.45
CA PHE A 169 -8.01 -7.35 10.03
C PHE A 169 -8.89 -7.81 11.20
N LEU A 170 -10.15 -8.11 10.88
CA LEU A 170 -11.15 -8.73 11.74
C LEU A 170 -11.63 -10.05 11.09
N PRO A 171 -11.70 -11.17 11.81
CA PRO A 171 -12.36 -12.38 11.33
C PRO A 171 -13.84 -12.13 11.05
N ILE A 172 -14.44 -12.86 10.11
CA ILE A 172 -15.90 -12.91 9.99
C ILE A 172 -16.49 -13.89 11.01
N GLU A 173 -17.70 -13.58 11.48
CA GLU A 173 -18.48 -14.41 12.42
C GLU A 173 -19.19 -15.59 11.74
#